data_AF-Q9NGL8-F1
#
_entry.id   AF-Q9NGL8-F1
#
_cell.length_a   1.000
_cell.length_b   1.000
_cell.length_c   1.000
_cell.angle_alpha   90.00
_cell.angle_beta   90.00
_cell.angle_gamma   90.00
#
_symmetry.space_group_name_H-M   'P 1'
#
loop_
_entity.id
_entity.type
_entity.pdbx_description
1 polymer ?
#
loop_
_entity_poly.entity_id
_entity_poly.type
_entity_poly.pdbx_seq_one_letter_code
_entity_poly.pdbx_strand_id
1 'polypeptide(L)'
;AQRLSEEANSQVIAEESLVARAEATVVQAAAPTKSLDLTTWKYADLRDTINTSIDIALLSACKEEFHRRLKVYHAWKMKNKKVAAGDKGGPERAPQSIFESAQQYNQLAPPPKATKAAPANQNIQRFFRVPFSVTGSTAQGQMPERGWWYAHFDGQWIARQMEVHPTKVPVLLVAGKDDENMCEMSLEETGLTRRPNAEIVEREFEEPWKRSGGQQYHMAAVRNKQARPTWATQSLKAR
;
A
#
# COMPACT_ATOMS: atom_id res chain seq x y z
N ALA A 1 52.59 19.72 -17.81
CA ALA A 1 51.54 19.86 -18.83
C ALA A 1 50.20 19.66 -18.14
N GLN A 2 49.46 20.66 -17.63
CA GLN A 2 49.20 22.04 -18.07
C GLN A 2 48.30 22.10 -19.33
N ARG A 3 47.04 22.56 -19.12
CA ARG A 3 46.12 23.38 -19.96
C ARG A 3 44.66 22.85 -19.91
N LEU A 4 43.73 23.54 -19.21
CA LEU A 4 42.98 24.80 -19.55
C LEU A 4 41.95 24.54 -20.66
N SER A 5 40.63 24.51 -20.41
CA SER A 5 39.64 25.58 -20.13
C SER A 5 39.01 26.19 -21.39
N GLU A 6 37.76 26.67 -21.24
CA GLU A 6 36.89 27.47 -22.14
C GLU A 6 35.93 26.63 -23.01
N GLU A 7 34.62 26.52 -22.71
CA GLU A 7 33.50 27.49 -22.68
C GLU A 7 32.97 28.00 -24.04
N ALA A 8 31.62 28.02 -24.09
CA ALA A 8 30.72 28.88 -24.88
C ALA A 8 30.12 28.28 -26.18
N ASN A 9 28.82 27.93 -26.16
CA ASN A 9 27.78 28.90 -26.52
C ASN A 9 26.34 28.40 -26.21
N SER A 10 25.68 29.12 -25.30
CA SER A 10 24.26 29.50 -25.16
C SER A 10 23.16 28.82 -25.99
N GLN A 11 22.10 28.35 -25.30
CA GLN A 11 20.82 29.06 -25.33
C GLN A 11 19.93 28.72 -24.12
N VAL A 12 19.60 29.77 -23.39
CA VAL A 12 18.63 29.88 -22.30
C VAL A 12 17.20 29.83 -22.85
N ILE A 13 16.34 28.99 -22.28
CA ILE A 13 14.87 29.17 -22.34
C ILE A 13 14.33 28.97 -20.93
N ALA A 14 13.65 30.01 -20.45
CA ALA A 14 13.26 30.26 -19.09
C ALA A 14 12.27 29.24 -18.51
N GLU A 15 12.55 28.81 -17.27
CA GLU A 15 11.73 27.93 -16.42
C GLU A 15 10.54 28.67 -15.76
N GLU A 16 9.88 29.57 -16.49
CA GLU A 16 8.87 30.49 -15.93
C GLU A 16 7.44 30.24 -16.41
N SER A 17 7.12 29.03 -16.90
CA SER A 17 5.81 28.74 -17.54
C SER A 17 5.08 27.48 -17.05
N LEU A 18 5.59 26.76 -16.03
CA LEU A 18 4.94 25.52 -15.56
C LEU A 18 4.11 25.66 -14.26
N VAL A 19 4.06 26.85 -13.66
CA VAL A 19 3.38 27.08 -12.37
C VAL A 19 1.91 27.54 -12.53
N ALA A 20 1.43 27.79 -13.75
CA ALA A 20 0.08 28.34 -13.99
C ALA A 20 -0.95 27.31 -14.50
N ARG A 21 -0.89 26.05 -14.08
CA ARG A 21 -1.92 25.04 -14.45
C ARG A 21 -2.45 24.18 -13.29
N ALA A 22 -2.25 24.64 -12.06
CA ALA A 22 -2.70 23.96 -10.85
C ALA A 22 -3.94 24.59 -10.19
N GLU A 23 -4.84 25.21 -10.96
CA GLU A 23 -6.17 25.61 -10.46
C GLU A 23 -7.23 25.41 -11.54
N ALA A 24 -7.76 24.19 -11.63
CA ALA A 24 -9.03 23.93 -12.28
C ALA A 24 -9.72 22.77 -11.56
N THR A 25 -10.55 23.15 -10.59
CA THR A 25 -11.61 22.33 -10.01
C THR A 25 -12.49 21.78 -11.14
N VAL A 26 -12.23 20.54 -11.56
CA VAL A 26 -13.18 19.78 -12.37
C VAL A 26 -13.89 18.82 -11.43
N VAL A 27 -15.10 19.22 -11.05
CA VAL A 27 -16.16 18.33 -10.57
C VAL A 27 -16.38 17.27 -11.65
N GLN A 28 -15.73 16.12 -11.53
CA GLN A 28 -16.05 14.97 -12.36
C GLN A 28 -17.33 14.34 -11.81
N ALA A 29 -18.43 14.60 -12.52
CA ALA A 29 -19.67 13.87 -12.37
C ALA A 29 -19.39 12.37 -12.49
N ALA A 30 -19.71 11.61 -11.44
CA ALA A 30 -19.60 10.16 -11.43
C ALA A 30 -20.63 9.56 -12.38
N ALA A 31 -20.20 9.28 -13.61
CA ALA A 31 -20.92 8.35 -14.48
C ALA A 31 -20.88 6.94 -13.84
N PRO A 32 -21.96 6.15 -13.94
CA PRO A 32 -21.97 4.79 -13.43
C PRO A 32 -20.98 3.95 -14.26
N THR A 33 -19.77 3.74 -13.74
CA THR A 33 -18.84 2.78 -14.32
C THR A 33 -19.47 1.40 -14.18
N LYS A 34 -19.94 0.84 -15.30
CA LYS A 34 -20.24 -0.58 -15.37
C LYS A 34 -18.95 -1.28 -14.97
N SER A 35 -18.98 -2.06 -13.90
CA SER A 35 -17.86 -2.91 -13.50
C SER A 35 -17.53 -3.81 -14.69
N LEU A 36 -16.47 -3.49 -15.44
CA LEU A 36 -16.01 -4.35 -16.52
C LEU A 36 -15.52 -5.64 -15.87
N ASP A 37 -16.23 -6.73 -16.12
CA ASP A 37 -15.83 -8.03 -15.65
C ASP A 37 -14.70 -8.56 -16.55
N LEU A 38 -13.48 -8.56 -16.01
CA LEU A 38 -12.27 -9.02 -16.70
C LEU A 38 -11.84 -10.42 -16.23
N THR A 39 -12.69 -11.15 -15.51
CA THR A 39 -12.38 -12.48 -14.95
C THR A 39 -11.87 -13.48 -15.98
N THR A 40 -12.39 -13.42 -17.21
CA THR A 40 -12.06 -14.35 -18.31
C THR A 40 -10.87 -13.91 -19.16
N TRP A 41 -10.34 -12.70 -18.95
CA TRP A 41 -9.29 -12.13 -19.79
C TRP A 41 -7.94 -12.84 -19.58
N LYS A 42 -7.11 -12.92 -20.60
CA LYS A 42 -5.76 -13.51 -20.45
C LYS A 42 -4.78 -12.48 -19.92
N TYR A 43 -3.67 -12.96 -19.35
CA TYR A 43 -2.59 -12.08 -18.90
C TYR A 43 -2.03 -11.22 -20.05
N ALA A 44 -1.90 -11.79 -21.25
CA ALA A 44 -1.46 -11.05 -22.44
C ALA A 44 -2.39 -9.87 -22.75
N ASP A 45 -3.71 -10.10 -22.73
CA ASP A 45 -4.71 -9.08 -23.04
C ASP A 45 -4.73 -7.97 -21.98
N LEU A 46 -4.65 -8.33 -20.69
CA LEU A 46 -4.56 -7.37 -19.59
C LEU A 46 -3.29 -6.52 -19.71
N ARG A 47 -2.13 -7.15 -19.96
CA ARG A 47 -0.85 -6.46 -20.09
C ARG A 47 -0.81 -5.55 -21.31
N ASP A 48 -1.29 -6.03 -22.46
CA ASP A 48 -1.31 -5.25 -23.68
C ASP A 48 -2.19 -4.02 -23.51
N THR A 49 -3.43 -4.21 -23.03
CA THR A 49 -4.37 -3.11 -22.76
C THR A 49 -3.80 -2.08 -21.80
N ILE A 50 -3.07 -2.50 -20.76
CA ILE A 50 -2.41 -1.57 -19.82
C ILE A 50 -1.36 -0.69 -20.51
N ASN A 51 -0.65 -1.24 -21.50
CA ASN A 51 0.44 -0.52 -22.18
C ASN A 51 -0.03 0.28 -23.40
N THR A 52 -1.13 -0.11 -24.04
CA THR A 52 -1.58 0.44 -25.33
C THR A 52 -2.86 1.27 -25.22
N SER A 53 -3.70 1.05 -24.21
CA SER A 53 -4.96 1.77 -24.03
C SER A 53 -4.76 3.11 -23.33
N ILE A 54 -5.66 4.05 -23.63
CA ILE A 54 -5.80 5.35 -22.96
C ILE A 54 -7.14 5.47 -22.19
N ASP A 55 -7.99 4.45 -22.26
CA ASP A 55 -9.27 4.46 -21.54
C ASP A 55 -9.03 4.25 -20.05
N ILE A 56 -9.19 5.33 -19.28
CA ILE A 56 -8.96 5.37 -17.83
C ILE A 56 -9.82 4.35 -17.09
N ALA A 57 -11.08 4.14 -17.49
CA ALA A 57 -11.98 3.21 -16.82
C ALA A 57 -11.56 1.75 -17.08
N LEU A 58 -11.17 1.45 -18.32
CA LEU A 58 -10.65 0.14 -18.70
C LEU A 58 -9.31 -0.17 -18.02
N LEU A 59 -8.38 0.79 -18.00
CA LEU A 59 -7.09 0.65 -17.34
C LEU A 59 -7.24 0.37 -15.84
N SER A 60 -8.14 1.09 -15.16
CA SER A 60 -8.45 0.85 -13.74
C SER A 60 -8.96 -0.58 -13.52
N ALA A 61 -9.88 -1.06 -14.37
CA ALA A 61 -10.39 -2.43 -14.27
C ALA A 61 -9.30 -3.47 -14.52
N CYS A 62 -8.43 -3.26 -15.52
CA CYS A 62 -7.33 -4.18 -15.82
C CYS A 62 -6.33 -4.31 -14.67
N LYS A 63 -6.01 -3.20 -14.01
CA LYS A 63 -5.13 -3.18 -12.83
C LYS A 63 -5.78 -3.86 -11.63
N GLU A 64 -7.06 -3.61 -11.38
CA GLU A 64 -7.81 -4.27 -10.29
C GLU A 64 -7.83 -5.80 -10.47
N GLU A 65 -8.08 -6.28 -11.69
CA GLU A 65 -8.06 -7.71 -11.99
C GLU A 65 -6.65 -8.32 -11.85
N PHE A 66 -5.60 -7.57 -12.23
CA PHE A 66 -4.22 -7.99 -11.99
C PHE A 66 -3.94 -8.17 -10.48
N HIS A 67 -4.33 -7.19 -9.66
CA HIS A 67 -4.14 -7.23 -8.19
C HIS A 67 -4.94 -8.37 -7.55
N ARG A 68 -6.16 -8.61 -8.02
CA ARG A 68 -7.00 -9.74 -7.59
C ARG A 68 -6.33 -11.08 -7.89
N ARG A 69 -5.83 -11.27 -9.11
CA ARG A 69 -5.13 -12.52 -9.51
C ARG A 69 -3.83 -12.70 -8.74
N LEU A 70 -3.06 -11.62 -8.56
CA LEU A 70 -1.82 -11.63 -7.80
C LEU A 70 -2.06 -12.09 -6.36
N LYS A 71 -3.13 -11.61 -5.71
CA LYS A 71 -3.56 -12.04 -4.37
C LYS A 71 -3.86 -13.54 -4.30
N VAL A 72 -4.61 -14.07 -5.27
CA VAL A 72 -4.90 -15.52 -5.35
C VAL A 72 -3.62 -16.31 -5.57
N TYR A 73 -2.73 -15.83 -6.44
CA TYR A 73 -1.43 -16.44 -6.67
C TYR A 73 -0.58 -16.45 -5.41
N HIS A 74 -0.48 -15.35 -4.66
CA HIS A 74 0.23 -15.33 -3.38
C HIS A 74 -0.40 -16.26 -2.34
N ALA A 75 -1.73 -16.33 -2.24
CA ALA A 75 -2.41 -17.27 -1.37
C ALA A 75 -2.07 -18.73 -1.74
N TRP A 76 -2.11 -19.06 -3.03
CA TRP A 76 -1.69 -20.37 -3.54
C TRP A 76 -0.21 -20.61 -3.28
N LYS A 77 0.65 -19.62 -3.56
CA LYS A 77 2.09 -19.69 -3.35
C LYS A 77 2.38 -19.92 -1.88
N MET A 78 1.76 -19.23 -0.92
CA MET A 78 1.92 -19.49 0.52
C MET A 78 1.56 -20.91 0.92
N LYS A 79 0.43 -21.42 0.40
CA LYS A 79 0.00 -22.81 0.64
C LYS A 79 1.01 -23.82 0.10
N ASN A 80 1.70 -23.49 -1.00
CA ASN A 80 2.68 -24.37 -1.65
C ASN A 80 4.15 -24.04 -1.30
N LYS A 81 4.44 -22.90 -0.68
CA LYS A 81 5.79 -22.43 -0.31
C LYS A 81 6.39 -23.29 0.80
N LYS A 82 5.54 -23.89 1.65
CA LYS A 82 5.96 -24.92 2.61
C LYS A 82 6.49 -26.20 1.95
N VAL A 83 6.19 -26.42 0.67
CA VAL A 83 6.69 -27.55 -0.14
C VAL A 83 7.98 -27.19 -0.91
N ALA A 84 8.22 -25.90 -1.18
CA ALA A 84 9.24 -25.44 -2.12
C ALA A 84 10.27 -24.46 -1.51
N ALA A 85 10.53 -24.53 -0.20
CA ALA A 85 11.44 -23.62 0.51
C ALA A 85 12.90 -23.76 0.02
N GLY A 86 13.23 -22.97 -1.01
CA GLY A 86 14.56 -22.73 -1.57
C GLY A 86 14.62 -21.37 -2.29
N ASP A 87 14.52 -20.30 -1.50
CA ASP A 87 15.16 -18.96 -1.63
C ASP A 87 14.83 -17.93 -2.78
N LYS A 88 14.73 -16.64 -2.34
CA LYS A 88 14.72 -15.27 -2.97
C LYS A 88 13.76 -14.95 -4.15
N GLY A 89 13.00 -13.84 -4.24
CA GLY A 89 12.86 -12.59 -3.48
C GLY A 89 12.96 -11.37 -4.44
N GLY A 90 11.85 -10.89 -5.02
CA GLY A 90 11.78 -9.76 -5.98
C GLY A 90 11.37 -8.42 -5.33
N PRO A 91 11.42 -7.28 -6.07
CA PRO A 91 11.39 -5.93 -5.48
C PRO A 91 9.97 -5.50 -5.07
N GLU A 92 9.85 -4.92 -3.86
CA GLU A 92 8.61 -4.72 -3.11
C GLU A 92 8.52 -3.28 -2.58
N ARG A 93 7.32 -2.70 -2.61
CA ARG A 93 7.06 -1.25 -2.47
C ARG A 93 6.73 -0.80 -1.03
N ALA A 94 7.27 -1.45 0.00
CA ALA A 94 7.25 -0.93 1.38
C ALA A 94 8.43 0.05 1.59
N PRO A 95 8.29 1.11 2.41
CA PRO A 95 9.39 2.05 2.64
C PRO A 95 10.65 1.34 3.18
N GLN A 96 11.82 1.67 2.63
CA GLN A 96 13.10 0.96 2.83
C GLN A 96 13.47 0.74 4.31
N SER A 97 13.09 1.67 5.20
CA SER A 97 13.33 1.54 6.65
C SER A 97 12.59 0.36 7.31
N ILE A 98 11.44 -0.06 6.76
CA ILE A 98 10.73 -1.27 7.18
C ILE A 98 11.50 -2.52 6.76
N PHE A 99 12.12 -2.48 5.58
CA PHE A 99 12.89 -3.60 5.03
C PHE A 99 14.23 -3.80 5.74
N GLU A 100 15.01 -2.73 5.93
CA GLU A 100 16.30 -2.78 6.63
C GLU A 100 16.13 -3.26 8.08
N SER A 101 15.11 -2.76 8.79
CA SER A 101 14.81 -3.22 10.14
C SER A 101 14.38 -4.69 10.21
N ALA A 102 13.67 -5.20 9.18
CA ALA A 102 13.32 -6.61 9.07
C ALA A 102 14.53 -7.51 8.76
N GLN A 103 15.44 -7.07 7.89
CA GLN A 103 16.66 -7.82 7.57
C GLN A 103 17.65 -7.88 8.73
N GLN A 104 17.79 -6.78 9.48
CA GLN A 104 18.69 -6.70 10.63
C GLN A 104 18.24 -7.60 11.78
N TYR A 105 16.93 -7.77 11.98
CA TYR A 105 16.39 -8.71 12.98
C TYR A 105 16.47 -10.18 12.54
N ASN A 106 16.48 -10.47 11.24
CA ASN A 106 16.55 -11.84 10.71
C ASN A 106 17.94 -12.48 10.91
N GLN A 107 18.98 -11.67 11.13
CA GLN A 107 20.35 -12.13 11.37
C GLN A 107 20.65 -12.37 12.87
N LEU A 108 19.83 -11.82 13.78
CA LEU A 108 20.03 -11.94 15.23
C LEU A 108 19.04 -12.92 15.92
N ALA A 109 18.03 -13.42 15.20
CA ALA A 109 17.02 -14.30 15.77
C ALA A 109 17.43 -15.79 15.68
N PRO A 110 17.39 -16.56 16.79
CA PRO A 110 17.53 -18.01 16.71
C PRO A 110 16.38 -18.62 15.88
N PRO A 111 16.61 -19.76 15.21
CA PRO A 111 15.59 -20.42 14.40
C PRO A 111 14.34 -20.71 15.27
N PRO A 112 13.12 -20.51 14.73
CA PRO A 112 11.91 -20.55 15.55
C PRO A 112 11.71 -21.96 16.12
N LYS A 113 11.48 -22.04 17.44
CA LYS A 113 10.84 -23.21 18.03
C LYS A 113 9.43 -23.28 17.44
N ALA A 114 9.09 -24.42 16.85
CA ALA A 114 7.78 -24.65 16.24
C ALA A 114 6.67 -24.59 17.30
N THR A 115 6.16 -23.41 17.60
CA THR A 115 4.87 -23.27 18.27
C THR A 115 3.81 -23.71 17.28
N LYS A 116 3.06 -24.76 17.63
CA LYS A 116 1.95 -25.30 16.86
C LYS A 116 1.10 -24.14 16.33
N ALA A 117 1.07 -23.97 15.01
CA ALA A 117 0.22 -22.97 14.38
C ALA A 117 -1.22 -23.20 14.86
N ALA A 118 -1.79 -22.20 15.51
CA ALA A 118 -3.21 -22.19 15.84
C ALA A 118 -4.02 -22.47 14.55
N PRO A 119 -5.17 -23.16 14.64
CA PRO A 119 -5.97 -23.50 13.47
C PRO A 119 -6.24 -22.24 12.64
N ALA A 120 -6.08 -22.38 11.33
CA ALA A 120 -6.17 -21.31 10.33
C ALA A 120 -7.59 -20.71 10.30
N ASN A 121 -7.91 -19.87 11.28
CA ASN A 121 -9.08 -19.04 11.26
C ASN A 121 -8.78 -17.91 10.26
N GLN A 122 -9.25 -18.07 9.03
CA GLN A 122 -8.85 -17.24 7.88
C GLN A 122 -9.34 -15.76 7.97
N ASN A 123 -9.95 -15.37 9.09
CA ASN A 123 -10.66 -14.11 9.26
C ASN A 123 -10.35 -13.43 10.62
N ILE A 124 -9.17 -13.69 11.19
CA ILE A 124 -8.73 -13.00 12.41
C ILE A 124 -8.35 -11.57 12.04
N GLN A 125 -8.93 -10.59 12.74
CA GLN A 125 -8.61 -9.19 12.55
C GLN A 125 -7.35 -8.84 13.34
N ARG A 126 -6.32 -8.34 12.67
CA ARG A 126 -5.04 -7.97 13.29
C ARG A 126 -4.65 -6.55 12.90
N PHE A 127 -4.19 -5.78 13.87
CA PHE A 127 -3.89 -4.37 13.70
C PHE A 127 -2.42 -4.12 14.01
N PHE A 128 -1.77 -3.29 13.20
CA PHE A 128 -0.36 -2.99 13.33
C PHE A 128 -0.10 -1.49 13.21
N ARG A 129 0.92 -0.99 13.93
CA ARG A 129 1.52 0.32 13.72
C ARG A 129 3.03 0.19 13.57
N VAL A 130 3.59 0.98 12.67
CA VAL A 130 5.03 1.02 12.40
C VAL A 130 5.46 2.48 12.24
N PRO A 131 6.46 2.96 12.98
CA PRO A 131 7.02 4.28 12.73
C PRO A 131 7.87 4.28 11.45
N PHE A 132 7.83 5.37 10.68
CA PHE A 132 8.73 5.63 9.57
C PHE A 132 9.34 7.03 9.67
N SER A 133 10.56 7.20 9.16
CA SER A 133 11.23 8.51 9.12
C SER A 133 10.73 9.33 7.94
N VAL A 134 10.39 10.60 8.15
CA VAL A 134 10.05 11.51 7.05
C VAL A 134 11.35 12.01 6.42
N THR A 135 11.67 11.55 5.21
CA THR A 135 12.83 12.01 4.45
C THR A 135 12.69 13.51 4.13
N GLY A 136 13.70 14.31 4.49
CA GLY A 136 13.74 15.76 4.28
C GLY A 136 13.81 16.60 5.57
N SER A 137 13.62 16.02 6.76
CA SER A 137 13.67 16.76 8.03
C SER A 137 15.08 16.84 8.65
N THR A 138 16.15 16.57 7.89
CA THR A 138 17.53 16.74 8.37
C THR A 138 17.98 18.19 8.22
N ALA A 139 17.26 19.12 8.85
CA ALA A 139 17.84 20.40 9.22
C ALA A 139 18.78 20.13 10.41
N GLN A 140 20.02 20.60 10.32
CA GLN A 140 21.12 20.32 11.26
C GLN A 140 20.68 20.44 12.74
N GLY A 141 20.61 19.30 13.45
CA GLY A 141 20.50 19.24 14.92
C GLY A 141 19.13 18.93 15.53
N GLN A 142 18.05 18.77 14.75
CA GLN A 142 16.73 18.37 15.28
C GLN A 142 16.46 16.87 15.13
N MET A 143 15.73 16.27 16.10
CA MET A 143 15.30 14.87 16.00
C MET A 143 14.47 14.65 14.73
N PRO A 144 14.68 13.55 13.99
CA PRO A 144 13.92 13.30 12.77
C PRO A 144 12.44 13.15 13.09
N GLU A 145 11.61 13.92 12.38
CA GLU A 145 10.15 13.78 12.49
C GLU A 145 9.75 12.37 12.02
N ARG A 146 8.97 11.68 12.86
CA ARG A 146 8.50 10.32 12.58
C ARG A 146 7.03 10.34 12.24
N GLY A 147 6.69 9.77 11.09
CA GLY A 147 5.33 9.42 10.73
C GLY A 147 4.95 8.03 11.27
N TRP A 148 3.67 7.72 11.23
CA TRP A 148 3.12 6.45 11.64
C TRP A 148 2.36 5.79 10.50
N TRP A 149 2.72 4.55 10.20
CA TRP A 149 2.00 3.70 9.27
C TRP A 149 1.15 2.71 10.06
N TYR A 150 -0.15 2.68 9.78
CA TYR A 150 -1.13 1.80 10.41
C TYR A 150 -1.71 0.84 9.38
N ALA A 151 -1.91 -0.41 9.79
CA ALA A 151 -2.52 -1.42 8.94
C ALA A 151 -3.50 -2.30 9.71
N HIS A 152 -4.64 -2.57 9.09
CA HIS A 152 -5.64 -3.51 9.54
C HIS A 152 -5.71 -4.67 8.54
N PHE A 153 -5.31 -5.85 8.99
CA PHE A 153 -5.37 -7.09 8.25
C PHE A 153 -6.64 -7.86 8.61
N ASP A 154 -7.42 -8.17 7.58
CA ASP A 154 -8.54 -9.11 7.62
C ASP A 154 -8.00 -10.49 7.22
N GLY A 155 -7.66 -11.30 8.23
CA GLY A 155 -6.93 -12.55 8.04
C GLY A 155 -5.50 -12.31 7.57
N GLN A 156 -5.19 -12.75 6.33
CA GLN A 156 -3.87 -12.59 5.73
C GLN A 156 -3.73 -11.34 4.86
N TRP A 157 -4.83 -10.62 4.58
CA TRP A 157 -4.84 -9.55 3.60
C TRP A 157 -5.20 -8.22 4.23
N ILE A 158 -4.58 -7.15 3.74
CA ILE A 158 -4.89 -5.82 4.23
C ILE A 158 -6.31 -5.39 3.81
N ALA A 159 -7.05 -4.84 4.76
CA ALA A 159 -8.40 -4.32 4.58
C ALA A 159 -8.44 -2.79 4.69
N ARG A 160 -7.63 -2.20 5.58
CA ARG A 160 -7.48 -0.75 5.72
C ARG A 160 -6.02 -0.40 6.00
N GLN A 161 -5.56 0.73 5.46
CA GLN A 161 -4.23 1.27 5.67
C GLN A 161 -4.33 2.78 5.89
N MET A 162 -3.48 3.32 6.77
CA MET A 162 -3.42 4.74 7.04
C MET A 162 -1.99 5.19 7.30
N GLU A 163 -1.62 6.35 6.76
CA GLU A 163 -0.31 6.95 6.96
C GLU A 163 -0.50 8.33 7.59
N VAL A 164 -0.05 8.48 8.83
CA VAL A 164 -0.14 9.72 9.57
C VAL A 164 1.24 10.38 9.54
N HIS A 165 1.33 11.51 8.87
CA HIS A 165 2.51 12.36 8.88
C HIS A 165 2.36 13.49 9.91
N PRO A 166 3.45 14.01 10.50
CA PRO A 166 3.37 15.13 11.43
C PRO A 166 2.86 16.43 10.79
N THR A 167 3.23 16.66 9.53
CA THR A 167 3.00 17.94 8.82
C THR A 167 2.09 17.82 7.60
N LYS A 168 1.77 16.59 7.16
CA LYS A 168 0.91 16.35 5.98
C LYS A 168 -0.44 15.80 6.41
N VAL A 169 -1.44 15.99 5.55
CA VAL A 169 -2.75 15.35 5.72
C VAL A 169 -2.59 13.83 5.78
N PRO A 170 -3.33 13.12 6.66
CA PRO A 170 -3.28 11.67 6.72
C PRO A 170 -3.69 11.04 5.39
N VAL A 171 -2.95 10.01 4.97
CA VAL A 171 -3.31 9.19 3.81
C VAL A 171 -4.21 8.06 4.31
N LEU A 172 -5.38 7.90 3.71
CA LEU A 172 -6.37 6.89 4.08
C LEU A 172 -6.63 5.98 2.88
N LEU A 173 -6.50 4.67 3.08
CA LEU A 173 -6.60 3.69 2.01
C LEU A 173 -7.49 2.52 2.45
N VAL A 174 -8.40 2.11 1.58
CA VAL A 174 -9.31 0.98 1.82
C VAL A 174 -9.25 -0.04 0.70
N ALA A 175 -9.36 -1.30 1.07
CA ALA A 175 -9.36 -2.44 0.16
C ALA A 175 -10.38 -2.28 -0.98
N GLY A 176 -9.99 -2.64 -2.19
CA GLY A 176 -10.74 -2.39 -3.43
C GLY A 176 -10.31 -1.06 -4.03
N LYS A 177 -10.91 0.04 -3.54
CA LYS A 177 -10.68 1.40 -4.05
C LYS A 177 -9.20 1.76 -4.19
N ASP A 178 -8.40 1.42 -3.18
CA ASP A 178 -7.01 1.87 -3.06
C ASP A 178 -6.01 0.72 -3.21
N ASP A 179 -6.42 -0.43 -3.77
CA ASP A 179 -5.59 -1.64 -3.86
C ASP A 179 -4.23 -1.40 -4.56
N GLU A 180 -4.11 -0.42 -5.47
CA GLU A 180 -2.86 -0.04 -6.13
C GLU A 180 -1.85 0.67 -5.21
N ASN A 181 -2.34 1.26 -4.13
CA ASN A 181 -1.54 2.07 -3.19
C ASN A 181 -1.41 1.40 -1.82
N MET A 182 -2.04 0.24 -1.63
CA MET A 182 -2.00 -0.53 -0.38
C MET A 182 -0.90 -1.60 -0.40
N CYS A 183 -0.60 -2.14 0.78
CA CYS A 183 0.30 -3.29 0.92
C CYS A 183 -0.19 -4.50 0.08
N GLU A 184 0.67 -4.97 -0.82
CA GLU A 184 0.38 -6.09 -1.73
C GLU A 184 0.74 -7.47 -1.13
N MET A 185 1.48 -7.48 -0.02
CA MET A 185 1.93 -8.68 0.67
C MET A 185 0.87 -9.25 1.60
N SER A 186 0.95 -10.56 1.84
CA SER A 186 0.23 -11.17 2.95
C SER A 186 0.83 -10.80 4.32
N LEU A 187 0.04 -10.91 5.39
CA LEU A 187 0.51 -10.61 6.76
C LEU A 187 1.76 -11.41 7.14
N GLU A 188 1.83 -12.69 6.78
CA GLU A 188 3.02 -13.53 7.03
C GLU A 188 4.26 -13.02 6.28
N GLU A 189 4.07 -12.57 5.04
CA GLU A 189 5.09 -12.02 4.15
C GLU A 189 5.65 -10.68 4.65
N THR A 190 4.80 -9.79 5.18
CA THR A 190 5.25 -8.48 5.69
C THR A 190 6.20 -8.57 6.90
N GLY A 191 6.25 -9.72 7.59
CA GLY A 191 7.04 -9.88 8.80
C GLY A 191 6.54 -9.06 10.01
N LEU A 192 5.41 -8.34 9.90
CA LEU A 192 4.87 -7.48 10.97
C LEU A 192 4.63 -8.25 12.27
N THR A 193 4.22 -9.51 12.16
CA THR A 193 3.98 -10.42 13.29
C THR A 193 5.23 -10.77 14.09
N ARG A 194 6.42 -10.56 13.52
CA ARG A 194 7.72 -10.82 14.15
C ARG A 194 8.34 -9.56 14.75
N ARG A 195 7.78 -8.38 14.44
CA ARG A 195 8.30 -7.10 14.90
C ARG A 195 7.74 -6.80 16.30
N PRO A 196 8.60 -6.62 17.31
CA PRO A 196 8.13 -6.28 18.66
C PRO A 196 7.42 -4.93 18.63
N ASN A 197 6.33 -4.81 19.40
CA ASN A 197 5.52 -3.59 19.54
C ASN A 197 4.85 -3.10 18.24
N ALA A 198 4.86 -3.89 17.16
CA ALA A 198 4.18 -3.55 15.93
C ALA A 198 2.68 -3.87 16.01
N GLU A 199 2.30 -4.99 16.61
CA GLU A 199 0.89 -5.36 16.79
C GLU A 199 0.24 -4.47 17.86
N ILE A 200 -0.92 -3.92 17.53
CA ILE A 200 -1.71 -3.03 18.38
C ILE A 200 -3.12 -3.57 18.54
N VAL A 201 -3.85 -3.04 19.53
CA VAL A 201 -5.26 -3.37 19.70
C VAL A 201 -6.15 -2.56 18.75
N GLU A 202 -7.35 -3.07 18.45
CA GLU A 202 -8.32 -2.41 17.55
C GLU A 202 -8.52 -0.93 17.91
N ARG A 203 -8.69 -0.62 19.19
CA ARG A 203 -8.90 0.77 19.65
C ARG A 203 -7.75 1.72 19.26
N GLU A 204 -6.51 1.25 19.31
CA GLU A 204 -5.34 2.05 18.92
C GLU A 204 -5.30 2.32 17.40
N PHE A 205 -5.99 1.50 16.60
CA PHE A 205 -6.17 1.75 15.17
C PHE A 205 -7.39 2.64 14.90
N GLU A 206 -8.53 2.35 15.53
CA GLU A 206 -9.80 3.04 15.28
C GLU A 206 -9.77 4.51 15.69
N GLU A 207 -9.04 4.86 16.75
CA GLU A 207 -8.94 6.25 17.22
C GLU A 207 -8.30 7.19 16.18
N PRO A 208 -7.06 6.94 15.68
CA PRO A 208 -6.47 7.77 14.64
C PRO A 208 -7.23 7.65 13.31
N TRP A 209 -7.83 6.49 13.01
CA TRP A 209 -8.66 6.29 11.82
C TRP A 209 -9.87 7.23 11.82
N LYS A 210 -10.60 7.27 12.94
CA LYS A 210 -11.76 8.16 13.09
C LYS A 210 -11.34 9.63 13.07
N ARG A 211 -10.26 9.99 13.79
CA ARG A 211 -9.73 11.36 13.86
C ARG A 211 -9.35 11.90 12.48
N SER A 212 -8.81 11.04 11.62
CA SER A 212 -8.38 11.41 10.27
C SER A 212 -9.52 11.42 9.24
N GLY A 213 -10.76 11.11 9.63
CA GLY A 213 -11.90 11.02 8.71
C GLY A 213 -12.03 9.68 7.98
N GLY A 214 -11.27 8.67 8.37
CA GLY A 214 -11.25 7.34 7.74
C GLY A 214 -12.61 6.64 7.71
N GLN A 215 -13.46 6.89 8.70
CA GLN A 215 -14.81 6.31 8.73
C GLN A 215 -15.70 6.85 7.60
N GLN A 216 -15.68 8.17 7.37
CA GLN A 216 -16.43 8.80 6.28
C GLN A 216 -15.87 8.40 4.92
N TYR A 217 -14.54 8.36 4.80
CA TYR A 217 -13.86 7.90 3.59
C TYR A 217 -14.27 6.47 3.21
N HIS A 218 -14.28 5.55 4.17
CA HIS A 218 -14.64 4.17 3.94
C HIS A 218 -16.13 4.00 3.64
N MET A 219 -17.02 4.72 4.35
CA MET A 219 -18.45 4.73 4.03
C MET A 219 -18.73 5.22 2.61
N ALA A 220 -18.03 6.26 2.15
CA ALA A 220 -18.15 6.76 0.78
C ALA A 220 -17.71 5.70 -0.24
N ALA A 221 -16.59 5.01 0.01
CA ALA A 221 -16.11 3.92 -0.86
C ALA A 221 -17.10 2.73 -0.91
N VAL A 222 -17.73 2.37 0.20
CA VAL A 222 -18.79 1.33 0.25
C VAL A 222 -20.01 1.78 -0.54
N ARG A 223 -20.49 3.01 -0.33
CA ARG A 223 -21.65 3.58 -1.03
C ARG A 223 -21.43 3.60 -2.55
N ASN A 224 -20.21 3.93 -2.98
CA ASN A 224 -19.83 3.97 -4.39
C ASN A 224 -19.49 2.59 -4.97
N LYS A 225 -19.65 1.49 -4.20
CA LYS A 225 -19.30 0.12 -4.60
C LYS A 225 -17.84 -0.07 -5.01
N GLN A 226 -16.94 0.76 -4.48
CA GLN A 226 -15.49 0.70 -4.72
C GLN A 226 -14.76 -0.09 -3.62
N ALA A 227 -15.34 -0.19 -2.42
CA ALA A 227 -14.74 -0.95 -1.33
C ALA A 227 -15.00 -2.45 -1.49
N ARG A 228 -13.94 -3.27 -1.37
CA ARG A 228 -14.05 -4.73 -1.35
C ARG A 228 -14.78 -5.19 -0.07
N PRO A 229 -15.66 -6.22 -0.16
CA PRO A 229 -16.22 -6.86 1.02
C PRO A 229 -15.12 -7.43 1.93
N THR A 230 -15.06 -6.94 3.16
CA THR A 230 -14.10 -7.29 4.22
C THR A 230 -14.82 -7.17 5.56
N TRP A 231 -14.21 -7.65 6.64
CA TRP A 231 -14.72 -7.43 8.00
C TRP A 231 -14.97 -5.95 8.30
N ALA A 232 -14.11 -5.06 7.81
CA ALA A 232 -14.24 -3.63 8.05
C ALA A 232 -15.47 -3.02 7.34
N THR A 233 -15.81 -3.48 6.13
CA THR A 233 -17.05 -3.03 5.46
C THR A 233 -18.30 -3.61 6.10
N GLN A 234 -18.23 -4.81 6.67
CA GLN A 234 -19.34 -5.40 7.44
C GLN A 234 -19.57 -4.63 8.76
N SER A 235 -18.49 -4.30 9.46
CA SER A 235 -18.54 -3.57 10.73
C SER A 235 -19.11 -2.16 10.61
N LEU A 236 -19.01 -1.54 9.43
CA LEU A 236 -19.65 -0.26 9.13
C LEU A 236 -21.17 -0.36 8.93
N LYS A 237 -21.68 -1.52 8.52
CA LYS A 237 -23.13 -1.74 8.31
C LYS A 237 -23.86 -2.10 9.60
N ALA A 238 -23.13 -2.61 10.59
CA ALA A 238 -23.66 -3.02 11.88
C ALA A 238 -23.76 -1.86 12.91
N ARG A 239 -23.34 -0.65 12.53
CA ARG A 239 -23.35 0.56 13.36
C ARG A 239 -24.27 1.61 12.75
#